data_AF-A0A9J6FS03-F1
#
_entry.id   AF-A0A9J6FS03-F1
#
_cell.length_a   1.000
_cell.length_b   1.000
_cell.length_c   1.000
_cell.angle_alpha   90.00
_cell.angle_beta   90.00
_cell.angle_gamma   90.00
#
_symmetry.space_group_name_H-M   'P 1'
#
loop_
_entity.id
_entity.type
_entity.pdbx_description
1 polymer ?
#
loop_
_entity_poly.entity_id
_entity_poly.type
_entity_poly.pdbx_seq_one_letter_code
_entity_poly.pdbx_strand_id
1 'polypeptide(L)'
;MSEDIVEVDLEASDEYAYLSGHKVDGRVLFPDTGYMLLAWNRWQKRCGKPFDQVPVVFENVAIHRATVLPLSGKLLFETLIRCS
;
A
#
# COMPACT_ATOMS: atom_id res chain seq x y z
N MET A 1 15.61 13.30 3.86
CA MET A 1 14.67 13.70 2.78
C MET A 1 13.88 12.45 2.47
N SER A 2 12.65 12.38 2.98
CA SER A 2 11.91 11.14 3.26
C SER A 2 11.46 10.44 1.97
N GLU A 3 11.81 9.17 1.79
CA GLU A 3 11.28 8.43 0.65
C GLU A 3 9.89 7.90 0.98
N ASP A 4 8.91 8.51 0.32
CA ASP A 4 7.48 8.19 0.34
C ASP A 4 7.15 7.04 -0.61
N ILE A 5 8.13 6.15 -0.80
CA ILE A 5 8.10 5.04 -1.73
C ILE A 5 8.07 3.75 -0.91
N VAL A 6 7.05 2.93 -1.14
CA VAL A 6 6.95 1.58 -0.60
C VAL A 6 7.31 0.60 -1.71
N GLU A 7 8.36 -0.17 -1.49
CA GLU A 7 8.79 -1.25 -2.37
C GLU A 7 8.08 -2.54 -1.98
N VAL A 8 7.34 -3.12 -2.91
CA VAL A 8 6.64 -4.40 -2.76
C VAL A 8 7.29 -5.42 -3.69
N ASP A 9 7.85 -6.46 -3.11
CA ASP A 9 8.46 -7.60 -3.81
C ASP A 9 7.94 -8.88 -3.16
N LEU A 10 7.37 -9.78 -3.97
CA LEU A 10 6.74 -11.01 -3.48
C LEU A 10 7.74 -12.15 -3.22
N GLU A 11 8.92 -12.13 -3.85
CA GLU A 11 9.94 -13.17 -3.72
C GLU A 11 11.00 -12.81 -2.69
N ALA A 12 11.44 -11.55 -2.69
CA ALA A 12 12.56 -11.11 -1.86
C ALA A 12 12.14 -10.72 -0.42
N SER A 13 10.85 -10.51 -0.17
CA SER A 13 10.34 -10.01 1.12
C SER A 13 9.27 -10.91 1.72
N ASP A 14 9.60 -11.53 2.85
CA ASP A 14 8.64 -12.28 3.68
C ASP A 14 7.47 -11.39 4.15
N GLU A 15 7.69 -10.07 4.25
CA GLU A 15 6.65 -9.11 4.65
C GLU A 15 5.50 -9.07 3.63
N TYR A 16 5.79 -9.19 2.33
CA TYR A 16 4.78 -9.03 1.27
C TYR A 16 4.36 -10.34 0.61
N ALA A 17 5.01 -11.46 0.94
CA ALA A 17 4.71 -12.78 0.39
C ALA A 17 3.22 -13.16 0.51
N TYR A 18 2.53 -12.71 1.57
CA TYR A 18 1.10 -12.97 1.76
C TYR A 18 0.20 -12.38 0.66
N LEU A 19 0.65 -11.32 -0.03
CA LEU A 19 -0.11 -10.69 -1.12
C LEU A 19 -0.29 -11.63 -2.32
N SER A 20 0.56 -12.65 -2.47
CA SER A 20 0.40 -13.71 -3.49
C SER A 20 -0.93 -14.45 -3.39
N GLY A 21 -1.58 -14.43 -2.22
CA GLY A 21 -2.90 -15.02 -1.99
C GLY A 21 -4.06 -14.21 -2.55
N HIS A 22 -3.90 -12.90 -2.83
CA HIS A 22 -4.96 -12.06 -3.39
C HIS A 22 -5.04 -12.23 -4.91
N LYS A 23 -5.56 -13.39 -5.32
CA LYS A 23 -5.62 -13.83 -6.71
C LYS A 23 -7.03 -13.66 -7.29
N VAL A 24 -7.13 -12.90 -8.38
CA VAL A 24 -8.37 -12.67 -9.11
C VAL A 24 -8.14 -13.01 -10.57
N ASP A 25 -8.97 -13.89 -11.14
CA ASP A 25 -8.85 -14.37 -12.52
C ASP A 25 -7.43 -14.85 -12.88
N GLY A 26 -6.80 -15.59 -11.96
CA GLY A 26 -5.47 -16.14 -12.17
C GLY A 26 -4.30 -15.15 -12.00
N ARG A 27 -4.57 -13.86 -11.77
CA ARG A 27 -3.56 -12.81 -11.57
C ARG A 27 -3.49 -12.42 -10.11
N VAL A 28 -2.28 -12.16 -9.62
CA VAL A 28 -2.09 -11.56 -8.28
C VAL A 28 -2.32 -10.06 -8.42
N LEU A 29 -3.35 -9.55 -7.75
CA LEU A 29 -3.66 -8.13 -7.75
C LEU A 29 -3.28 -7.52 -6.42
N PHE A 30 -2.72 -6.32 -6.41
CA PHE A 30 -2.57 -5.56 -5.18
C PHE A 30 -3.97 -5.27 -4.61
N PRO A 31 -4.25 -5.59 -3.34
CA PRO A 31 -5.57 -5.39 -2.77
C PRO A 31 -5.97 -3.92 -2.72
N ASP A 32 -7.25 -3.64 -2.93
CA ASP A 32 -7.77 -2.27 -2.80
C ASP A 32 -7.55 -1.70 -1.40
N THR A 33 -7.71 -2.54 -0.37
CA THR A 33 -7.41 -2.22 1.03
C THR A 33 -5.93 -1.97 1.29
N GLY A 34 -5.05 -2.50 0.44
CA GLY A 34 -3.62 -2.21 0.46
C GLY A 34 -3.34 -0.73 0.18
N TYR A 35 -4.05 -0.11 -0.78
CA TYR A 35 -3.88 1.33 -1.04
C TYR A 35 -4.31 2.18 0.16
N MET A 36 -5.39 1.78 0.82
CA MET A 36 -5.86 2.44 2.05
C MET A 36 -4.78 2.35 3.15
N LEU A 37 -4.16 1.19 3.33
CA LEU A 37 -3.10 1.00 4.30
C LEU A 37 -1.85 1.84 3.97
N LEU A 38 -1.45 1.94 2.71
CA LEU A 38 -0.36 2.81 2.27
C LEU A 38 -0.62 4.29 2.62
N ALA A 39 -1.83 4.78 2.32
CA ALA A 39 -2.26 6.13 2.65
C ALA A 39 -2.27 6.37 4.18
N TRP A 40 -2.80 5.43 4.95
CA TRP A 40 -2.80 5.51 6.41
C TRP A 40 -1.38 5.50 6.98
N ASN A 41 -0.51 4.59 6.55
CA ASN A 41 0.89 4.54 6.99
C ASN A 41 1.61 5.87 6.72
N ARG A 42 1.37 6.50 5.57
CA ARG A 42 1.94 7.82 5.28
C ARG A 42 1.39 8.89 6.22
N TRP A 43 0.09 8.89 6.49
CA TRP A 43 -0.54 9.82 7.44
C TRP A 43 -0.02 9.62 8.87
N GLN A 44 0.06 8.38 9.33
CA GLN A 44 0.62 7.98 10.62
C GLN A 44 2.05 8.50 10.80
N LYS A 45 2.93 8.30 9.80
CA LYS A 45 4.30 8.84 9.80
C LYS A 45 4.31 10.36 9.94
N ARG A 46 3.38 11.07 9.27
CA ARG A 46 3.24 12.53 9.37
C ARG A 46 2.75 12.97 10.75
N CYS A 47 1.85 12.22 11.38
CA CYS A 47 1.38 12.48 12.74
C CYS A 47 2.45 12.19 13.81
N GLY A 48 3.48 11.40 13.49
CA GLY A 48 4.55 11.03 14.43
C GLY A 48 4.08 10.15 15.59
N LYS A 49 2.94 9.47 15.44
CA LYS A 49 2.33 8.61 16.47
C LYS A 49 2.33 7.14 16.04
N PRO A 50 2.30 6.17 16.97
CA PRO A 50 2.08 4.77 16.63
C PRO A 50 0.80 4.55 15.79
N PHE A 51 0.80 3.56 14.90
CA PHE A 51 -0.29 3.31 13.96
C PHE A 51 -1.64 3.04 14.64
N ASP A 52 -1.63 2.28 15.73
CA ASP A 52 -2.79 1.97 16.59
C ASP A 52 -3.35 3.20 17.33
N GLN A 53 -2.64 4.33 17.32
CA GLN A 53 -3.07 5.60 17.93
C GLN A 53 -3.45 6.67 16.90
N VAL A 54 -3.52 6.32 15.62
CA VAL A 54 -3.92 7.22 14.54
C VAL A 54 -5.19 6.68 13.88
N PRO A 55 -6.37 6.86 14.49
CA PRO A 55 -7.62 6.48 13.83
C PRO A 55 -7.82 7.33 12.58
N VAL A 56 -8.33 6.71 11.51
CA VAL A 56 -8.62 7.38 10.23
C VAL A 56 -10.03 7.09 9.78
N VAL A 57 -10.62 8.05 9.06
CA VAL A 57 -11.84 7.86 8.28
C VAL A 57 -11.48 8.11 6.82
N PHE A 58 -11.82 7.15 5.97
CA PHE A 58 -11.65 7.28 4.53
C PHE A 58 -12.98 7.68 3.90
N GLU A 59 -12.98 8.77 3.13
CA GLU A 59 -14.17 9.27 2.44
C GLU A 59 -13.85 9.48 0.97
N ASN A 60 -14.84 9.22 0.10
CA ASN A 60 -14.73 9.43 -1.35
C ASN A 60 -13.50 8.75 -1.99
N VAL A 61 -13.16 7.54 -1.53
CA VAL A 61 -12.04 6.77 -2.09
C VAL A 61 -12.42 6.25 -3.48
N ALA A 62 -11.56 6.55 -4.46
CA ALA A 62 -11.70 6.05 -5.83
C ALA A 62 -10.45 5.24 -6.21
N ILE A 63 -10.65 3.96 -6.55
CA ILE A 63 -9.60 3.12 -7.11
C ILE A 63 -9.75 3.12 -8.64
N HIS A 64 -8.83 3.79 -9.31
CA HIS A 64 -8.95 4.01 -10.76
C HIS A 64 -8.57 2.79 -11.60
N ARG A 65 -7.69 1.92 -11.09
CA ARG A 65 -7.23 0.71 -11.77
C ARG A 65 -6.75 -0.32 -10.75
N ALA A 66 -6.92 -1.59 -11.08
CA ALA A 66 -6.22 -2.66 -10.39
C ALA A 66 -4.72 -2.63 -10.74
N THR A 67 -3.86 -2.92 -9.77
CA THR A 67 -2.43 -3.15 -10.00
C THR A 67 -2.17 -4.65 -10.01
N VAL A 68 -1.62 -5.18 -11.09
CA VAL A 68 -1.11 -6.56 -11.13
C VAL A 68 0.26 -6.57 -10.45
N LEU A 69 0.44 -7.44 -9.45
CA LEU A 69 1.75 -7.67 -8.83
C LEU A 69 2.52 -8.70 -9.66
N PRO A 70 3.77 -8.40 -10.05
CA PRO A 70 4.61 -9.39 -10.70
C PRO A 70 4.97 -10.50 -9.71
N LEU A 71 5.05 -11.74 -10.19
CA LEU A 71 5.51 -12.86 -9.36
C LEU A 71 7.01 -12.80 -9.08
N SER A 72 7.75 -11.99 -9.83
CA SER A 72 9.19 -11.79 -9.67
C SER A 72 9.57 -10.32 -9.84
N GLY A 73 10.49 -9.85 -9.01
CA GLY A 73 10.90 -8.45 -8.97
C GLY A 73 9.92 -7.57 -8.21
N LYS A 74 10.13 -6.25 -8.34
CA LYS A 74 9.55 -5.26 -7.43
C LYS A 74 8.64 -4.25 -8.09
N LEU A 75 7.68 -3.76 -7.31
CA LEU A 75 6.80 -2.67 -7.68
C LEU A 75 6.89 -1.56 -6.62
N LEU A 76 6.98 -0.32 -7.07
CA LEU A 76 7.13 0.85 -6.21
C LEU A 76 5.81 1.61 -6.13
N PHE A 77 5.35 1.88 -4.91
CA PHE A 77 4.19 2.72 -4.65
C PHE A 77 4.61 4.04 -4.02
N GLU A 78 4.33 5.15 -4.69
CA GLU A 78 4.48 6.48 -4.12
C GLU A 78 3.16 6.95 -3.50
N THR A 79 3.21 7.46 -2.28
CA THR A 79 2.02 7.96 -1.57
C THR A 79 2.17 9.44 -1.19
N LEU A 80 1.33 10.29 -1.77
CA LEU A 80 1.29 11.73 -1.48
C LEU A 80 0.09 12.09 -0.60
N ILE A 81 0.35 12.75 0.52
CA ILE A 81 -0.69 13.35 1.37
C ILE A 81 -0.57 14.87 1.34
N ARG A 82 -1.63 15.54 0.91
CA ARG A 82 -1.73 17.01 0.95
C ARG A 82 -2.54 17.42 2.19
N CYS A 83 -2.02 18.37 2.95
CA CYS A 83 -2.78 19.06 4.00
C CYS A 83 -2.95 20.51 3.58
N SER A 84 -4.13 21.05 3.85
CA SER A 84 -4.41 22.49 3.85
C SER A 84 -3.72 23.19 5.00
#